data_AF-A0A1F6S5B8-F1
#
_entry.id   AF-A0A1F6S5B8-F1
#
_cell.length_a   1.000
_cell.length_b   1.000
_cell.length_c   1.000
_cell.angle_alpha   90.00
_cell.angle_beta   90.00
_cell.angle_gamma   90.00
#
_symmetry.space_group_name_H-M   'P 1'
#
loop_
_entity.id
_entity.type
_entity.pdbx_description
1 polymer ?
#
loop_
_entity_poly.entity_id
_entity_poly.type
_entity_poly.pdbx_seq_one_letter_code
_entity_poly.pdbx_strand_id
1 'polypeptide(L)'
;MATFATTNKKDKRDIVKIKTKENFYKSVSNLMSKANDIAIETKIHPNKPEVGNASLIARGGIPESHRLLADSFMIIKRIFGKPVVQCKPTAEEIDFLAKYDFNPIEFSTYKQIEEELSLLKKWYYSRSPEIQRASDRIISIRVKELRNLIATNYVSITNDLYNGYNALEKYFENISKYQK
;
A
#
# COMPACT_ATOMS: atom_id res chain seq x y z
N MET A 1 -44.93 74.00 16.97
CA MET A 1 -44.06 73.49 15.88
C MET A 1 -42.76 73.00 16.49
N ALA A 2 -42.50 71.69 16.45
CA ALA A 2 -41.15 71.11 16.49
C ALA A 2 -41.27 69.62 16.10
N THR A 3 -40.92 69.29 14.86
CA THR A 3 -40.75 67.94 14.35
C THR A 3 -39.35 67.43 14.73
N PHE A 4 -39.28 66.33 15.48
CA PHE A 4 -38.01 65.62 15.70
C PHE A 4 -37.95 64.39 14.79
N ALA A 5 -37.09 64.46 13.78
CA ALA A 5 -36.73 63.37 12.90
C ALA A 5 -35.79 62.40 13.64
N THR A 6 -36.21 61.15 13.81
CA THR A 6 -35.33 60.06 14.24
C THR A 6 -34.57 59.52 13.02
N THR A 7 -33.32 59.95 12.86
CA THR A 7 -32.39 59.35 11.91
C THR A 7 -31.89 58.02 12.46
N ASN A 8 -32.23 56.93 11.75
CA ASN A 8 -31.87 55.56 12.09
C ASN A 8 -30.38 55.34 11.77
N LYS A 9 -29.49 55.62 12.75
CA LYS A 9 -28.07 55.24 12.68
C LYS A 9 -27.96 53.71 12.78
N LYS A 10 -28.06 53.00 11.64
CA LYS A 10 -27.52 51.63 11.58
C LYS A 10 -26.02 51.72 11.83
N ASP A 11 -25.63 51.23 13.00
CA ASP A 11 -24.32 51.41 13.62
C ASP A 11 -23.24 50.82 12.68
N LYS A 12 -22.25 51.64 12.31
CA LYS A 12 -21.17 51.26 11.37
C LYS A 12 -20.44 49.98 11.83
N ARG A 13 -20.50 49.68 13.13
CA ARG A 13 -19.96 48.47 13.75
C ARG A 13 -20.64 47.18 13.27
N ASP A 14 -21.94 47.21 12.96
CA ASP A 14 -22.68 46.04 12.47
C ASP A 14 -22.31 45.72 11.02
N ILE A 15 -22.10 46.74 10.19
CA ILE A 15 -21.68 46.57 8.79
C ILE A 15 -20.27 45.97 8.71
N VAL A 16 -19.36 46.37 9.60
CA VAL A 16 -17.99 45.81 9.68
C VAL A 16 -18.01 44.35 10.14
N LYS A 17 -18.88 43.99 11.10
CA LYS A 17 -19.07 42.60 11.56
C LYS A 17 -19.68 41.70 10.49
N ILE A 18 -20.57 42.22 9.65
CA ILE A 18 -21.18 41.46 8.54
C ILE A 18 -20.14 41.21 7.44
N LYS A 19 -19.39 42.24 7.04
CA LYS A 19 -18.34 42.10 6.01
C LYS A 19 -17.21 41.14 6.43
N THR A 20 -16.85 41.12 7.70
CA THR A 20 -15.84 40.17 8.22
C THR A 20 -16.35 38.72 8.20
N LYS A 21 -17.63 38.49 8.52
CA LYS A 21 -18.25 37.16 8.39
C LYS A 21 -18.33 36.70 6.93
N GLU A 22 -18.74 37.56 6.00
CA GLU A 22 -18.80 37.22 4.58
C GLU A 22 -17.42 36.87 3.99
N ASN A 23 -16.37 37.60 4.39
CA ASN A 23 -15.00 37.29 3.98
C ASN A 23 -14.51 35.94 4.55
N PHE A 24 -14.91 35.61 5.77
CA PHE A 24 -14.60 34.31 6.37
C PHE A 24 -15.26 33.16 5.58
N TYR A 25 -16.55 33.26 5.27
CA TYR A 25 -17.25 32.23 4.50
C TYR A 25 -16.70 32.06 3.08
N LYS A 26 -16.33 33.16 2.40
CA LYS A 26 -15.66 33.09 1.09
C LYS A 26 -14.29 32.40 1.17
N SER A 27 -13.52 32.68 2.23
CA SER A 27 -12.21 32.04 2.44
C SER A 27 -12.34 30.54 2.68
N VAL A 28 -13.31 30.13 3.51
CA VAL A 28 -13.62 28.72 3.77
C VAL A 28 -14.11 28.01 2.50
N SER A 29 -14.99 28.63 1.71
CA SER A 29 -15.47 28.07 0.44
C SER A 29 -14.33 27.86 -0.56
N ASN A 30 -13.40 28.82 -0.66
CA ASN A 30 -12.22 28.71 -1.53
C ASN A 30 -11.24 27.63 -1.05
N LEU A 31 -11.14 27.43 0.27
CA LEU A 31 -10.32 26.36 0.84
C LEU A 31 -10.92 24.99 0.53
N MET A 32 -12.24 24.86 0.63
CA MET A 32 -12.98 23.62 0.34
C MET A 32 -12.94 23.29 -1.16
N SER A 33 -13.04 24.28 -2.05
CA SER A 33 -12.87 24.04 -3.49
C SER A 33 -11.45 23.60 -3.83
N LYS A 34 -10.43 24.27 -3.24
CA LYS A 34 -9.02 23.91 -3.45
C LYS A 34 -8.68 22.52 -2.88
N ALA A 35 -9.26 22.14 -1.75
CA ALA A 35 -9.14 20.79 -1.21
C ALA A 35 -9.81 19.74 -2.11
N ASN A 36 -10.91 20.10 -2.76
CA ASN A 36 -11.59 19.21 -3.72
C ASN A 36 -10.79 19.07 -5.02
N ASP A 37 -10.17 20.13 -5.51
CA ASP A 37 -9.28 20.09 -6.68
C ASP A 37 -8.05 19.19 -6.39
N ILE A 38 -7.46 19.29 -5.18
CA ILE A 38 -6.37 18.41 -4.73
C ILE A 38 -6.86 16.95 -4.57
N ALA A 39 -8.08 16.73 -4.09
CA ALA A 39 -8.69 15.41 -3.98
C ALA A 39 -9.03 14.79 -5.35
N ILE A 40 -9.25 15.63 -6.38
CA ILE A 40 -9.45 15.20 -7.76
C ILE A 40 -8.11 14.91 -8.42
N GLU A 41 -7.09 15.73 -8.22
CA GLU A 41 -5.71 15.47 -8.71
C GLU A 41 -5.12 14.18 -8.12
N THR A 42 -5.39 13.88 -6.83
CA THR A 42 -4.96 12.61 -6.20
C THR A 42 -5.75 11.39 -6.67
N LYS A 43 -6.97 11.56 -7.21
CA LYS A 43 -7.76 10.48 -7.81
C LYS A 43 -7.42 10.23 -9.29
N ILE A 44 -6.69 11.13 -9.93
CA ILE A 44 -6.20 10.98 -11.30
C ILE A 44 -4.71 10.64 -11.26
N HIS A 45 -4.36 9.51 -10.66
CA HIS A 45 -3.17 8.80 -11.11
C HIS A 45 -3.61 7.88 -12.26
N PRO A 46 -3.30 8.22 -13.53
CA PRO A 46 -3.37 7.21 -14.59
C PRO A 46 -2.42 6.09 -14.16
N ASN A 47 -2.89 4.84 -14.23
CA ASN A 47 -2.11 3.62 -14.01
C ASN A 47 -0.65 3.82 -14.44
N LYS A 48 0.23 4.13 -13.48
CA LYS A 48 1.66 4.13 -13.73
C LYS A 48 1.97 2.68 -14.07
N PRO A 49 2.54 2.36 -15.25
CA PRO A 49 3.01 1.01 -15.49
C PRO A 49 4.03 0.72 -14.38
N GLU A 50 3.66 -0.14 -13.44
CA GLU A 50 4.57 -0.50 -12.36
C GLU A 50 5.71 -1.34 -12.95
N VAL A 51 6.81 -0.65 -13.23
CA VAL A 51 8.04 -1.22 -13.80
C VAL A 51 8.78 -2.11 -12.79
N GLY A 52 8.29 -2.24 -11.55
CA GLY A 52 9.03 -2.80 -10.42
C GLY A 52 9.59 -4.20 -10.65
N ASN A 53 8.74 -5.16 -11.02
CA ASN A 53 9.17 -6.56 -11.06
C ASN A 53 9.78 -7.01 -12.39
N ALA A 54 9.68 -6.20 -13.45
CA ALA A 54 10.15 -6.59 -14.79
C ALA A 54 11.66 -6.88 -14.81
N SER A 55 12.43 -6.08 -14.07
CA SER A 55 13.87 -6.26 -13.95
C SER A 55 14.25 -7.56 -13.20
N LEU A 56 13.47 -7.91 -12.17
CA LEU A 56 13.65 -9.14 -11.39
C LEU A 56 13.35 -10.37 -12.22
N ILE A 57 12.33 -10.35 -13.07
CA ILE A 57 11.95 -11.49 -13.90
C ILE A 57 12.94 -11.68 -15.05
N ALA A 58 13.38 -10.59 -15.67
CA ALA A 58 14.28 -10.62 -16.81
C ALA A 58 15.71 -11.06 -16.44
N ARG A 59 16.17 -10.79 -15.20
CA ARG A 59 17.54 -11.10 -14.75
C ARG A 59 17.58 -12.35 -13.87
N GLY A 60 18.20 -13.40 -14.40
CA GLY A 60 18.39 -14.68 -13.72
C GLY A 60 17.11 -15.50 -13.67
N GLY A 61 17.22 -16.82 -13.81
CA GLY A 61 16.07 -17.73 -13.75
C GLY A 61 15.20 -17.48 -12.51
N ILE A 62 13.92 -17.80 -12.62
CA ILE A 62 13.01 -17.79 -11.48
C ILE A 62 13.21 -19.11 -10.73
N PRO A 63 13.54 -19.08 -9.42
CA PRO A 63 13.60 -20.27 -8.59
C PRO A 63 12.32 -21.10 -8.66
N GLU A 64 12.45 -22.42 -8.67
CA GLU A 64 11.28 -23.28 -8.81
C GLU A 64 10.37 -23.20 -7.57
N SER A 65 10.96 -23.02 -6.37
CA SER A 65 10.22 -22.78 -5.14
C SER A 65 9.32 -21.54 -5.24
N HIS A 66 9.83 -20.45 -5.82
CA HIS A 66 9.06 -19.21 -6.02
C HIS A 66 7.91 -19.45 -7.00
N ARG A 67 8.16 -20.18 -8.09
CA ARG A 67 7.14 -20.49 -9.11
C ARG A 67 6.01 -21.34 -8.55
N LEU A 68 6.34 -22.41 -7.82
CA LEU A 68 5.34 -23.31 -7.21
C LEU A 68 4.47 -22.57 -6.19
N LEU A 69 5.09 -21.73 -5.36
CA LEU A 69 4.37 -20.91 -4.38
C LEU A 69 3.46 -19.87 -5.04
N ALA A 70 3.95 -19.21 -6.09
CA ALA A 70 3.16 -18.27 -6.87
C ALA A 70 1.97 -18.94 -7.55
N ASP A 71 2.18 -20.09 -8.19
CA ASP A 71 1.11 -20.87 -8.81
C ASP A 71 0.05 -21.28 -7.77
N SER A 72 0.47 -21.81 -6.63
CA SER A 72 -0.43 -22.16 -5.53
C SER A 72 -1.25 -20.95 -5.04
N PHE A 73 -0.58 -19.81 -4.86
CA PHE A 73 -1.21 -18.56 -4.45
C PHE A 73 -2.24 -18.07 -5.49
N MET A 74 -1.87 -18.03 -6.77
CA MET A 74 -2.73 -17.54 -7.85
C MET A 74 -3.93 -18.45 -8.10
N ILE A 75 -3.77 -19.78 -8.02
CA ILE A 75 -4.88 -20.73 -8.13
C ILE A 75 -5.92 -20.48 -7.02
N ILE A 76 -5.46 -20.34 -5.77
CA ILE A 76 -6.36 -20.06 -4.64
C ILE A 76 -7.07 -18.73 -4.83
N LYS A 77 -6.32 -17.67 -5.18
CA LYS A 77 -6.88 -16.34 -5.47
C LYS A 77 -7.94 -16.41 -6.57
N ARG A 78 -7.72 -17.21 -7.61
CA ARG A 78 -8.66 -17.38 -8.73
C ARG A 78 -9.92 -18.16 -8.36
N ILE A 79 -9.80 -19.27 -7.63
CA ILE A 79 -10.96 -20.12 -7.29
C ILE A 79 -11.86 -19.41 -6.27
N PHE A 80 -11.27 -18.75 -5.27
CA PHE A 80 -12.01 -18.25 -4.12
C PHE A 80 -12.16 -16.72 -4.12
N GLY A 81 -11.49 -15.99 -5.01
CA GLY A 81 -11.43 -14.53 -5.04
C GLY A 81 -10.58 -13.93 -3.91
N LYS A 82 -10.64 -14.51 -2.71
CA LYS A 82 -9.79 -14.21 -1.55
C LYS A 82 -9.26 -15.51 -0.95
N PRO A 83 -8.02 -15.55 -0.44
CA PRO A 83 -7.54 -16.71 0.31
C PRO A 83 -8.47 -16.97 1.50
N VAL A 84 -9.08 -18.16 1.50
CA VAL A 84 -10.12 -18.57 2.48
C VAL A 84 -9.52 -18.87 3.85
N VAL A 85 -8.21 -19.12 3.93
CA VAL A 85 -7.52 -19.52 5.15
C VAL A 85 -6.72 -18.35 5.72
N GLN A 86 -7.13 -17.87 6.90
CA GLN A 86 -6.29 -16.98 7.71
C GLN A 86 -5.08 -17.75 8.21
N CYS A 87 -3.97 -17.62 7.50
CA CYS A 87 -2.74 -18.33 7.80
C CYS A 87 -1.76 -17.36 8.47
N LYS A 88 -1.97 -17.06 9.75
CA LYS A 88 -1.06 -16.19 10.51
C LYS A 88 0.33 -16.84 10.59
N PRO A 89 1.42 -16.10 10.27
CA PRO A 89 2.78 -16.56 10.56
C PRO A 89 2.92 -16.94 12.03
N THR A 90 3.63 -18.03 12.32
CA THR A 90 3.92 -18.43 13.70
C THR A 90 5.00 -17.55 14.30
N ALA A 91 5.09 -17.49 15.63
CA ALA A 91 6.15 -16.74 16.31
C ALA A 91 7.55 -17.18 15.83
N GLU A 92 7.78 -18.50 15.69
CA GLU A 92 9.01 -19.06 15.15
C GLU A 92 9.35 -18.57 13.73
N GLU A 93 8.34 -18.34 12.88
CA GLU A 93 8.55 -17.84 11.52
C GLU A 93 8.92 -16.35 11.53
N ILE A 94 8.34 -15.58 12.44
CA ILE A 94 8.68 -14.17 12.64
C ILE A 94 10.11 -14.05 13.20
N ASP A 95 10.47 -14.87 14.18
CA ASP A 95 11.83 -14.93 14.72
C ASP A 95 12.83 -15.36 13.65
N PHE A 96 12.44 -16.27 12.75
CA PHE A 96 13.25 -16.66 11.61
C PHE A 96 13.47 -15.51 10.63
N LEU A 97 12.44 -14.71 10.34
CA LEU A 97 12.61 -13.50 9.51
C LEU A 97 13.56 -12.50 10.18
N ALA A 98 13.38 -12.25 11.48
CA ALA A 98 14.21 -11.34 12.26
C ALA A 98 15.69 -11.77 12.28
N LYS A 99 15.97 -13.07 12.32
CA LYS A 99 17.34 -13.62 12.22
C LYS A 99 18.09 -13.18 10.96
N TYR A 100 17.38 -12.90 9.87
CA TYR A 100 17.95 -12.46 8.59
C TYR A 100 17.63 -10.98 8.28
N ASP A 101 17.27 -10.19 9.30
CA ASP A 101 16.95 -8.76 9.19
C ASP A 101 15.76 -8.45 8.27
N PHE A 102 14.82 -9.39 8.13
CA PHE A 102 13.59 -9.18 7.37
C PHE A 102 12.47 -8.67 8.28
N ASN A 103 11.87 -7.54 7.91
CA ASN A 103 10.69 -7.01 8.60
C ASN A 103 9.41 -7.72 8.14
N PRO A 104 8.36 -7.82 8.98
CA PRO A 104 7.05 -8.28 8.54
C PRO A 104 6.54 -7.47 7.36
N ILE A 105 5.92 -8.13 6.39
CA ILE A 105 5.56 -7.49 5.11
C ILE A 105 4.60 -6.29 5.25
N GLU A 106 3.81 -6.27 6.33
CA GLU A 106 2.88 -5.18 6.67
C GLU A 106 3.60 -3.86 7.01
N PHE A 107 4.88 -3.92 7.41
CA PHE A 107 5.72 -2.77 7.73
C PHE A 107 6.83 -2.55 6.71
N SER A 108 6.76 -3.22 5.56
CA SER A 108 7.73 -3.09 4.48
C SER A 108 7.20 -2.17 3.37
N THR A 109 8.11 -1.40 2.80
CA THR A 109 7.87 -0.60 1.59
C THR A 109 8.00 -1.47 0.33
N TYR A 110 7.43 -1.01 -0.79
CA TYR A 110 7.60 -1.67 -2.09
C TYR A 110 9.07 -1.98 -2.43
N LYS A 111 9.92 -0.97 -2.32
CA LYS A 111 11.34 -1.05 -2.67
C LYS A 111 12.09 -2.05 -1.79
N GLN A 112 11.82 -2.08 -0.49
CA GLN A 112 12.42 -3.07 0.41
C GLN A 112 12.09 -4.48 -0.07
N ILE A 113 10.82 -4.78 -0.36
CA ILE A 113 10.43 -6.11 -0.83
C ILE A 113 11.09 -6.47 -2.18
N GLU A 114 11.28 -5.52 -3.10
CA GLU A 114 12.02 -5.79 -4.34
C GLU A 114 13.50 -6.16 -4.09
N GLU A 115 14.14 -5.46 -3.16
CA GLU A 115 15.51 -5.74 -2.74
C GLU A 115 15.60 -7.11 -2.05
N GLU A 116 14.63 -7.44 -1.20
CA GLU A 116 14.51 -8.75 -0.57
C GLU A 116 14.34 -9.85 -1.62
N LEU A 117 13.40 -9.70 -2.56
CA LEU A 117 13.16 -10.68 -3.63
C LEU A 117 14.41 -10.88 -4.49
N SER A 118 15.14 -9.81 -4.79
CA SER A 118 16.43 -9.88 -5.48
C SER A 118 17.45 -10.69 -4.69
N LEU A 119 17.51 -10.48 -3.38
CA LEU A 119 18.42 -11.18 -2.48
C LEU A 119 18.08 -12.66 -2.38
N LEU A 120 16.81 -13.01 -2.19
CA LEU A 120 16.32 -14.38 -2.14
C LEU A 120 16.62 -15.13 -3.44
N LYS A 121 16.41 -14.50 -4.61
CA LYS A 121 16.83 -15.10 -5.88
C LYS A 121 18.32 -15.42 -5.92
N LYS A 122 19.19 -14.52 -5.44
CA LYS A 122 20.64 -14.77 -5.36
C LYS A 122 20.96 -15.89 -4.37
N TRP A 123 20.28 -15.93 -3.23
CA TRP A 123 20.47 -16.94 -2.19
C TRP A 123 20.05 -18.33 -2.65
N TYR A 124 18.98 -18.44 -3.43
CA TYR A 124 18.55 -19.70 -4.03
C TYR A 124 19.61 -20.34 -4.93
N TYR A 125 20.34 -19.54 -5.71
CA TYR A 125 21.43 -20.01 -6.58
C TYR A 125 22.80 -20.02 -5.87
N SER A 126 22.84 -19.77 -4.56
CA SER A 126 24.07 -19.86 -3.78
C SER A 126 24.56 -21.31 -3.72
N ARG A 127 25.88 -21.48 -3.62
CA ARG A 127 26.49 -22.80 -3.41
C ARG A 127 26.31 -23.32 -1.98
N SER A 128 25.90 -22.46 -1.05
CA SER A 128 25.65 -22.85 0.33
C SER A 128 24.24 -23.44 0.49
N PRO A 129 24.10 -24.71 0.89
CA PRO A 129 22.79 -25.35 1.06
C PRO A 129 22.00 -24.77 2.24
N GLU A 130 22.66 -24.12 3.19
CA GLU A 130 21.97 -23.43 4.29
C GLU A 130 21.28 -22.16 3.79
N ILE A 131 22.00 -21.33 3.01
CA ILE A 131 21.47 -20.08 2.45
C ILE A 131 20.33 -20.37 1.46
N GLN A 132 20.47 -21.42 0.65
CA GLN A 132 19.40 -21.85 -0.25
C GLN A 132 18.13 -22.26 0.53
N ARG A 133 18.27 -23.10 1.57
CA ARG A 133 17.14 -23.50 2.43
C ARG A 133 16.52 -22.31 3.17
N ALA A 134 17.34 -21.38 3.64
CA ALA A 134 16.86 -20.16 4.26
C ALA A 134 16.03 -19.34 3.27
N SER A 135 16.52 -19.17 2.03
CA SER A 135 15.78 -18.48 0.96
C SER A 135 14.42 -19.11 0.71
N ASP A 136 14.38 -20.44 0.53
CA ASP A 136 13.13 -21.18 0.31
C ASP A 136 12.17 -21.06 1.50
N ARG A 137 12.72 -21.03 2.72
CA ARG A 137 11.92 -20.85 3.92
C ARG A 137 11.35 -19.42 4.00
N ILE A 138 12.15 -18.40 3.74
CA ILE A 138 11.71 -16.99 3.78
C ILE A 138 10.59 -16.75 2.76
N ILE A 139 10.75 -17.21 1.51
CA ILE A 139 9.70 -17.02 0.50
C ILE A 139 8.40 -17.74 0.88
N SER A 140 8.47 -18.90 1.55
CA SER A 140 7.29 -19.59 2.07
C SER A 140 6.57 -18.79 3.16
N ILE A 141 7.33 -18.12 4.04
CA ILE A 141 6.78 -17.25 5.09
C ILE A 141 6.14 -16.01 4.44
N ARG A 142 6.80 -15.40 3.45
CA ARG A 142 6.28 -14.23 2.71
C ARG A 142 4.92 -14.51 2.05
N VAL A 143 4.74 -15.69 1.45
CA VAL A 143 3.44 -16.12 0.90
C VAL A 143 2.39 -16.24 1.99
N LYS A 144 2.77 -16.77 3.15
CA LYS A 144 1.88 -16.96 4.30
C LYS A 144 1.42 -15.60 4.86
N GLU A 145 2.34 -14.65 5.03
CA GLU A 145 2.03 -13.27 5.38
C GLU A 145 1.07 -12.62 4.39
N LEU A 146 1.35 -12.73 3.09
CA LEU A 146 0.50 -12.18 2.04
C LEU A 146 -0.92 -12.76 2.07
N ARG A 147 -1.04 -14.09 2.21
CA ARG A 147 -2.35 -14.76 2.37
C ARG A 147 -3.10 -14.24 3.59
N ASN A 148 -2.40 -14.08 4.71
CA ASN A 148 -2.99 -13.56 5.94
C ASN A 148 -3.51 -12.13 5.74
N LEU A 149 -2.72 -11.24 5.13
CA LEU A 149 -3.12 -9.85 4.88
C LEU A 149 -4.35 -9.73 3.98
N ILE A 150 -4.42 -10.53 2.91
CA ILE A 150 -5.61 -10.51 2.04
C ILE A 150 -6.83 -11.08 2.78
N ALA A 151 -6.65 -12.15 3.56
CA ALA A 151 -7.74 -12.78 4.32
C ALA A 151 -8.27 -11.89 5.44
N THR A 152 -7.43 -11.06 6.06
CA THR A 152 -7.83 -10.08 7.09
C THR A 152 -8.39 -8.79 6.49
N ASN A 153 -8.67 -8.77 5.17
CA ASN A 153 -9.13 -7.60 4.42
C ASN A 153 -8.23 -6.39 4.62
N TYR A 154 -6.92 -6.56 4.45
CA TYR A 154 -5.90 -5.50 4.52
C TYR A 154 -6.22 -4.53 5.64
N VAL A 155 -5.90 -4.91 6.89
CA VAL A 155 -5.98 -4.04 8.08
C VAL A 155 -5.65 -2.64 7.62
N SER A 156 -6.69 -1.79 7.59
CA SER A 156 -6.73 -0.44 7.03
C SER A 156 -5.33 0.13 6.87
N ILE A 157 -4.82 0.15 5.62
CA ILE A 157 -3.53 0.73 5.24
C ILE A 157 -3.50 2.12 5.87
N THR A 158 -2.86 2.25 7.02
CA THR A 158 -2.83 3.51 7.77
C THR A 158 -1.85 4.48 7.11
N ASN A 159 -0.98 3.97 6.23
CA ASN A 159 0.05 4.72 5.55
C ASN A 159 0.38 4.09 4.18
N ASP A 160 0.13 4.84 3.10
CA ASP A 160 0.39 4.45 1.71
C ASP A 160 1.86 4.08 1.43
N LEU A 161 2.78 4.48 2.31
CA LEU A 161 4.20 4.15 2.22
C LEU A 161 4.48 2.65 2.43
N TYR A 162 3.71 1.98 3.29
CA TYR A 162 3.92 0.58 3.66
C TYR A 162 3.07 -0.34 2.78
N ASN A 163 3.45 -0.39 1.50
CA ASN A 163 2.77 -1.13 0.44
C ASN A 163 3.60 -2.32 -0.08
N GLY A 164 4.50 -2.87 0.73
CA GLY A 164 5.37 -3.99 0.37
C GLY A 164 4.62 -5.25 -0.09
N TYR A 165 3.42 -5.49 0.46
CA TYR A 165 2.56 -6.59 0.01
C TYR A 165 2.22 -6.51 -1.49
N ASN A 166 2.09 -5.31 -2.05
CA ASN A 166 1.77 -5.08 -3.46
C ASN A 166 2.94 -5.49 -4.37
N ALA A 167 4.19 -5.24 -3.92
CA ALA A 167 5.38 -5.68 -4.65
C ALA A 167 5.43 -7.21 -4.74
N LEU A 168 5.19 -7.89 -3.62
CA LEU A 168 5.21 -9.35 -3.54
C LEU A 168 4.06 -9.98 -4.34
N GLU A 169 2.86 -9.44 -4.23
CA GLU A 169 1.70 -9.91 -5.00
C GLU A 169 1.97 -9.79 -6.50
N LYS A 170 2.46 -8.65 -6.97
CA LYS A 170 2.83 -8.46 -8.38
C LYS A 170 3.96 -9.37 -8.82
N TYR A 171 4.90 -9.65 -7.94
CA TYR A 171 5.96 -10.61 -8.25
C TYR A 171 5.36 -11.99 -8.52
N PHE A 172 4.45 -12.48 -7.66
CA PHE A 172 3.77 -13.75 -7.86
C PHE A 172 2.85 -13.77 -9.09
N GLU A 173 2.11 -12.70 -9.34
CA GLU A 173 1.30 -12.56 -10.54
C GLU A 173 2.13 -12.71 -11.81
N ASN A 174 3.32 -12.09 -11.84
CA ASN A 174 4.15 -12.11 -13.03
C ASN A 174 4.92 -13.42 -13.26
N ILE A 175 5.24 -14.18 -12.20
CA ILE A 175 5.98 -15.45 -12.34
C ILE A 175 5.07 -16.67 -12.46
N SER A 176 3.81 -16.55 -12.07
CA SER A 176 2.85 -17.64 -12.12
C SER A 176 2.36 -17.89 -13.54
N LYS A 177 2.16 -19.17 -13.88
CA LYS A 177 1.52 -19.57 -15.14
C LYS A 177 0.01 -19.35 -15.14
N TYR A 178 -0.57 -19.11 -13.96
CA TYR A 178 -2.01 -18.95 -13.76
C TYR A 178 -2.41 -17.46 -13.65
N GLN A 179 -1.60 -16.57 -14.23
CA GLN A 179 -1.90 -15.15 -14.34
C GLN A 179 -3.13 -14.94 -15.25
N LYS A 180 -4.29 -14.68 -14.62
CA LYS A 180 -5.49 -13.97 -15.15
C LYS A 180 -6.68 -14.19 -14.22
#